data_AF-A0A7W1F578-F1
#
_entry.id   AF-A0A7W1F578-F1
#
_cell.length_a   1.000
_cell.length_b   1.000
_cell.length_c   1.000
_cell.angle_alpha   90.00
_cell.angle_beta   90.00
_cell.angle_gamma   90.00
#
_symmetry.space_group_name_H-M   'P 1'
#
loop_
_entity.id
_entity.type
_entity.pdbx_description
1 polymer ?
#
loop_
_entity_poly.entity_id
_entity_poly.type
_entity_poly.pdbx_seq_one_letter_code
_entity_poly.pdbx_strand_id
1 'polypeptide(L)'
;MLIKPITVRLIAYGPQANLDALRGRAEDVLKDEHGKVDAACFVIIPAREVHAEIIAKRLDVEVPLKAPTASRPGIAITLPEVNERLTTEWLFEMPVAKTCVVFATWFSPREAVAWQLLIAQGNRWSENRPHTALSDQTDQAGH
;
A
#
# COMPACT_ATOMS: atom_id res chain seq x y z
N MET A 1 -9.15 23.28 -4.71
CA MET A 1 -8.18 22.41 -4.00
C MET A 1 -7.33 21.74 -5.06
N LEU A 2 -6.02 22.00 -5.10
CA LEU A 2 -5.13 21.44 -6.12
C LEU A 2 -4.85 19.98 -5.73
N ILE A 3 -5.56 19.04 -6.34
CA ILE A 3 -5.31 17.61 -6.15
C ILE A 3 -3.99 17.31 -6.86
N LYS A 4 -2.99 16.81 -6.12
CA LYS A 4 -1.68 16.51 -6.69
C LYS A 4 -1.63 15.05 -7.12
N PRO A 5 -1.13 14.77 -8.32
CA PRO A 5 -0.85 13.41 -8.74
C PRO A 5 0.31 12.85 -7.92
N ILE A 6 0.15 11.60 -7.46
CA ILE A 6 1.21 10.80 -6.83
C ILE A 6 1.46 9.56 -7.67
N THR A 7 2.63 8.96 -7.50
CA THR A 7 2.90 7.61 -8.02
C THR A 7 2.91 6.64 -6.85
N VAL A 8 2.00 5.66 -6.88
CA VAL A 8 1.92 4.59 -5.88
C VAL A 8 2.55 3.33 -6.47
N ARG A 9 3.40 2.66 -5.70
CA ARG A 9 3.84 1.30 -5.98
C ARG A 9 3.36 0.36 -4.88
N LEU A 10 2.58 -0.63 -5.28
CA LEU A 10 2.04 -1.69 -4.43
C LEU A 10 2.79 -2.98 -4.72
N ILE A 11 3.22 -3.66 -3.67
CA ILE A 11 3.76 -5.01 -3.78
C ILE A 11 2.99 -5.94 -2.86
N ALA A 12 2.63 -7.10 -3.38
CA ALA A 12 1.84 -8.07 -2.64
C ALA A 12 2.22 -9.51 -2.95
N TYR A 13 2.04 -10.38 -1.97
CA TYR A 13 2.13 -11.83 -2.16
C TYR A 13 1.04 -12.55 -1.37
N GLY A 14 0.49 -13.62 -1.95
CA GLY A 14 -0.64 -14.35 -1.36
C GLY A 14 -1.26 -15.35 -2.33
N PRO A 15 -2.46 -15.89 -2.01
CA PRO A 15 -3.25 -16.69 -2.94
C PRO A 15 -3.57 -15.91 -4.23
N GLN A 16 -3.55 -16.60 -5.38
CA GLN A 16 -3.78 -16.00 -6.72
C GLN A 16 -5.06 -15.16 -6.77
N ALA A 17 -6.17 -15.66 -6.24
CA ALA A 17 -7.45 -14.94 -6.22
C ALA A 17 -7.37 -13.56 -5.55
N ASN A 18 -6.53 -13.38 -4.52
CA ASN A 18 -6.32 -12.07 -3.91
C ASN A 18 -5.48 -11.15 -4.80
N LEU A 19 -4.48 -11.71 -5.49
CA LEU A 19 -3.64 -10.94 -6.42
C LEU A 19 -4.45 -10.48 -7.63
N ASP A 20 -5.37 -11.33 -8.13
CA ASP A 20 -6.29 -10.97 -9.21
C ASP A 20 -7.27 -9.90 -8.77
N ALA A 21 -7.79 -9.97 -7.53
CA ALA A 21 -8.64 -8.93 -6.97
C ALA A 21 -7.90 -7.59 -6.81
N LEU A 22 -6.64 -7.62 -6.33
CA LEU A 22 -5.78 -6.43 -6.24
C LEU A 22 -5.54 -5.82 -7.63
N ARG A 23 -5.22 -6.67 -8.60
CA ARG A 23 -5.02 -6.27 -10.00
C ARG A 23 -6.27 -5.61 -10.57
N GLY A 24 -7.43 -6.26 -10.49
CA GLY A 24 -8.67 -5.71 -11.05
C GLY A 24 -9.04 -4.34 -10.47
N ARG A 25 -8.85 -4.15 -9.16
CA ARG A 25 -9.06 -2.84 -8.52
C ARG A 25 -8.07 -1.78 -8.98
N ALA A 26 -6.81 -2.13 -9.15
CA ALA A 26 -5.82 -1.22 -9.70
C ALA A 26 -6.09 -0.89 -11.18
N GLU A 27 -6.62 -1.83 -11.96
CA GLU A 27 -7.08 -1.58 -13.33
C GLU A 27 -8.26 -0.59 -13.34
N ASP A 28 -9.23 -0.72 -12.42
CA ASP A 28 -10.33 0.23 -12.25
C ASP A 28 -9.80 1.65 -11.95
N VAL A 29 -8.88 1.79 -10.99
CA VAL A 29 -8.28 3.08 -10.64
C VAL A 29 -7.57 3.72 -11.83
N LEU A 30 -6.75 2.96 -12.56
CA LEU A 30 -6.06 3.50 -13.75
C LEU A 30 -7.04 3.89 -14.86
N LYS A 31 -8.12 3.13 -15.01
CA LYS A 31 -9.16 3.45 -16.00
C LYS A 31 -9.92 4.71 -15.61
N ASP A 32 -10.22 4.91 -14.34
CA ASP A 32 -10.92 6.10 -13.85
C ASP A 32 -10.05 7.36 -13.94
N GLU A 33 -8.75 7.25 -13.62
CA GLU A 33 -7.81 8.37 -13.65
C GLU A 33 -7.32 8.71 -15.07
N HIS A 34 -7.04 7.69 -15.91
CA HIS A 34 -6.35 7.86 -17.19
C HIS A 34 -7.18 7.46 -18.42
N GLY A 35 -8.37 6.88 -18.23
CA GLY A 35 -9.20 6.34 -19.32
C GLY A 35 -8.64 5.09 -20.00
N LYS A 36 -7.47 4.60 -19.57
CA LYS A 36 -6.76 3.46 -20.15
C LYS A 36 -5.96 2.71 -19.09
N VAL A 37 -5.67 1.45 -19.37
CA VAL A 37 -4.83 0.59 -18.53
C VAL A 37 -3.56 0.26 -19.30
N ASP A 38 -2.40 0.58 -18.73
CA ASP A 38 -1.10 0.11 -19.22
C ASP A 38 -0.73 -1.20 -18.54
N ALA A 39 -0.63 -2.29 -19.31
CA ALA A 39 -0.26 -3.60 -18.79
C ALA A 39 1.15 -3.61 -18.16
N ALA A 40 2.05 -2.71 -18.56
CA ALA A 40 3.38 -2.59 -17.97
C ALA A 40 3.34 -2.15 -16.49
N CYS A 41 2.22 -1.60 -16.03
CA CYS A 41 2.00 -1.26 -14.63
C CYS A 41 1.86 -2.50 -13.73
N PHE A 42 1.69 -3.70 -14.28
CA PHE A 42 1.41 -4.93 -13.54
C PHE A 42 2.47 -5.99 -13.82
N VAL A 43 3.37 -6.20 -12.87
CA VAL A 43 4.49 -7.14 -13.01
C VAL A 43 4.30 -8.30 -12.05
N ILE A 44 4.22 -9.52 -12.58
CA ILE A 44 4.25 -10.74 -11.77
C ILE A 44 5.69 -11.06 -11.42
N ILE A 45 5.97 -11.20 -10.13
CA ILE A 45 7.30 -11.51 -9.60
C ILE A 45 7.20 -12.62 -8.54
N PRO A 46 8.27 -13.39 -8.29
CA PRO A 46 8.24 -14.43 -7.27
C PRO A 46 7.90 -13.88 -5.88
N ALA A 47 6.99 -14.52 -5.14
CA ALA A 47 6.60 -14.08 -3.79
C ALA A 47 7.80 -13.92 -2.83
N ARG A 48 8.85 -14.74 -3.01
CA ARG A 48 10.10 -14.62 -2.23
C ARG A 48 10.81 -13.28 -2.44
N GLU A 49 10.78 -12.76 -3.67
CA GLU A 49 11.42 -11.48 -4.03
C GLU A 49 10.59 -10.32 -3.50
N VAL A 50 9.26 -10.40 -3.61
CA VAL A 50 8.35 -9.46 -2.94
C VAL A 50 8.60 -9.43 -1.43
N HIS A 51 8.67 -10.61 -0.80
CA HIS A 51 8.87 -10.72 0.63
C HIS A 51 10.20 -10.09 1.05
N ALA A 52 11.30 -10.40 0.36
CA ALA A 52 12.60 -9.79 0.61
C ALA A 52 12.55 -8.26 0.46
N GLU A 53 11.86 -7.75 -0.57
CA GLU A 53 11.68 -6.32 -0.78
C GLU A 53 10.92 -5.67 0.38
N ILE A 54 9.82 -6.26 0.84
CA ILE A 54 9.04 -5.75 1.98
C ILE A 54 9.89 -5.73 3.25
N ILE A 55 10.61 -6.82 3.55
CA ILE A 55 11.46 -6.91 4.75
C ILE A 55 12.55 -5.84 4.74
N ALA A 56 13.15 -5.56 3.58
CA ALA A 56 14.22 -4.57 3.45
C ALA A 56 13.74 -3.11 3.59
N LYS A 57 12.46 -2.85 3.32
CA LYS A 57 11.92 -1.48 3.16
C LYS A 57 10.89 -1.07 4.21
N ARG A 58 10.27 -2.02 4.92
CA ARG A 58 9.33 -1.74 5.99
C ARG A 58 10.03 -1.07 7.18
N LEU A 59 9.34 -0.13 7.82
CA LEU A 59 9.82 0.54 9.04
C LEU A 59 9.39 -0.21 10.32
N ASP A 60 8.25 -0.88 10.23
CA ASP A 60 7.59 -1.69 11.25
C ASP A 60 8.20 -3.10 11.34
N VAL A 61 9.50 -3.12 11.68
CA VAL A 61 10.32 -4.34 11.82
C VAL A 61 9.84 -5.29 12.92
N GLU A 62 9.10 -4.77 13.90
CA GLU A 62 8.59 -5.51 15.06
C GLU A 62 7.44 -6.47 14.71
N VAL A 63 6.76 -6.27 13.57
CA VAL A 63 5.68 -7.16 13.14
C VAL A 63 6.28 -8.39 12.43
N PRO A 64 6.16 -9.62 12.95
CA PRO A 64 6.70 -10.80 12.29
C PRO A 64 5.89 -11.13 11.02
N LEU A 65 6.54 -11.03 9.85
CA LEU A 65 5.96 -11.46 8.58
C LEU A 65 6.37 -12.90 8.28
N LYS A 66 5.38 -13.79 8.12
CA LYS A 66 5.63 -15.15 7.65
C LYS A 66 6.16 -15.12 6.22
N ALA A 67 7.31 -15.75 6.02
CA ALA A 67 7.87 -16.00 4.70
C ALA A 67 6.89 -16.86 3.87
N PRO A 68 6.79 -16.62 2.56
CA PRO A 68 5.96 -17.45 1.69
C PRO A 68 6.55 -18.87 1.59
N THR A 69 5.70 -19.89 1.78
CA THR A 69 6.12 -21.31 1.90
C THR A 69 6.18 -22.08 0.59
N ALA A 70 5.73 -21.50 -0.54
CA ALA A 70 5.77 -22.10 -1.87
C ALA A 70 6.04 -21.01 -2.91
N SER A 71 6.32 -21.42 -4.17
CA SER A 71 6.42 -20.59 -5.40
C SER A 71 5.08 -19.91 -5.76
N ARG A 72 4.41 -19.33 -4.77
CA ARG A 72 3.25 -18.49 -4.97
C ARG A 72 3.68 -17.27 -5.79
N PRO A 73 2.81 -16.79 -6.67
CA PRO A 73 3.04 -15.54 -7.35
C PRO A 73 3.01 -14.40 -6.32
N GLY A 74 3.84 -13.40 -6.57
CA GLY A 74 3.69 -12.06 -6.06
C GLY A 74 3.37 -11.12 -7.22
N ILE A 75 2.95 -9.92 -6.90
CA ILE A 75 2.68 -8.87 -7.88
C ILE A 75 3.30 -7.56 -7.41
N ALA A 76 3.87 -6.82 -8.36
CA ALA A 76 4.18 -5.41 -8.22
C ALA A 76 3.26 -4.62 -9.15
N ILE A 77 2.56 -3.65 -8.59
CA ILE A 77 1.63 -2.77 -9.30
C ILE A 77 2.14 -1.34 -9.16
N THR A 78 2.20 -0.62 -10.27
CA THR A 78 2.55 0.81 -10.29
C THR A 78 1.33 1.61 -10.75
N LEU A 79 0.92 2.60 -9.96
CA LEU A 79 -0.17 3.52 -10.26
C LEU A 79 0.43 4.92 -10.46
N PRO A 80 0.81 5.31 -11.68
CA PRO A 80 1.38 6.63 -11.94
C PRO A 80 0.30 7.70 -11.95
N GLU A 81 0.67 8.90 -11.51
CA GLU A 81 -0.11 10.14 -11.64
C GLU A 81 -1.57 10.05 -11.15
N VAL A 82 -1.81 9.31 -10.06
CA VAL A 82 -3.14 9.14 -9.49
C VAL A 82 -3.45 10.19 -8.43
N ASN A 83 -4.73 10.52 -8.28
CA ASN A 83 -5.23 11.40 -7.24
C ASN A 83 -4.86 10.90 -5.83
N GLU A 84 -4.03 11.66 -5.11
CA GLU A 84 -3.54 11.31 -3.78
C GLU A 84 -4.64 10.98 -2.77
N ARG A 85 -5.70 11.80 -2.71
CA ARG A 85 -6.76 11.63 -1.73
C ARG A 85 -7.58 10.38 -2.00
N LEU A 86 -8.04 10.22 -3.25
CA LEU A 86 -8.86 9.07 -3.65
C LEU A 86 -8.06 7.77 -3.54
N THR A 87 -6.80 7.79 -3.96
CA THR A 87 -5.93 6.61 -3.91
C THR A 87 -5.63 6.21 -2.48
N THR A 88 -5.39 7.17 -1.58
CA THR A 88 -5.12 6.89 -0.17
C THR A 88 -6.35 6.32 0.54
N GLU A 89 -7.54 6.87 0.30
CA GLU A 89 -8.82 6.32 0.81
C GLU A 89 -9.04 4.88 0.31
N TRP A 90 -8.82 4.62 -0.99
CA TRP A 90 -8.89 3.27 -1.56
C TRP A 90 -7.90 2.28 -0.93
N LEU A 91 -6.65 2.71 -0.71
CA LEU A 91 -5.62 1.87 -0.08
C LEU A 91 -6.03 1.42 1.33
N PHE A 92 -6.80 2.23 2.05
CA PHE A 92 -7.31 1.88 3.38
C PHE A 92 -8.50 0.92 3.37
N GLU A 93 -9.35 0.99 2.34
CA GLU A 93 -10.58 0.19 2.25
C GLU A 93 -10.40 -1.15 1.53
N MET A 94 -9.20 -1.41 1.02
CA MET A 94 -8.87 -2.54 0.17
C MET A 94 -9.38 -3.90 0.75
N PRO A 95 -10.24 -4.63 0.01
CA PRO A 95 -10.78 -5.90 0.47
C PRO A 95 -9.78 -7.03 0.17
N VAL A 96 -8.76 -7.16 1.01
CA VAL A 96 -7.74 -8.21 0.86
C VAL A 96 -7.93 -9.27 1.94
N ALA A 97 -7.98 -10.55 1.54
CA ALA A 97 -8.16 -11.63 2.51
C ALA A 97 -6.96 -11.74 3.46
N LYS A 98 -7.20 -12.31 4.65
CA LYS A 98 -6.23 -12.42 5.76
C LYS A 98 -4.94 -13.18 5.44
N THR A 99 -4.86 -13.81 4.28
CA THR A 99 -3.73 -14.63 3.82
C THR A 99 -2.76 -13.88 2.90
N CYS A 100 -3.04 -12.61 2.60
CA CYS A 100 -2.18 -11.78 1.76
C CYS A 100 -1.33 -10.82 2.61
N VAL A 101 -0.16 -10.48 2.11
CA VAL A 101 0.64 -9.35 2.61
C VAL A 101 0.70 -8.32 1.49
N VAL A 102 0.34 -7.07 1.82
CA VAL A 102 0.32 -5.94 0.88
C VAL A 102 1.07 -4.77 1.49
N PHE A 103 2.02 -4.26 0.73
CA PHE A 103 2.87 -3.15 1.10
C PHE A 103 2.79 -2.07 0.03
N ALA A 104 2.57 -0.84 0.44
CA ALA A 104 2.48 0.30 -0.46
C ALA A 104 3.60 1.30 -0.18
N THR A 105 4.05 1.91 -1.26
CA THR A 105 4.95 3.04 -1.23
C THR A 105 4.37 4.09 -2.14
N TRP A 106 4.47 5.36 -1.77
CA TRP A 106 4.12 6.42 -2.70
C TRP A 106 5.14 7.54 -2.64
N PHE A 107 5.27 8.18 -3.79
CA PHE A 107 6.09 9.37 -3.96
C PHE A 107 5.16 10.57 -4.17
N SER A 108 5.31 11.57 -3.31
CA SER A 108 4.75 12.90 -3.49
C SER A 108 5.91 13.88 -3.72
N PRO A 109 5.85 14.79 -4.71
CA PRO A 109 6.91 15.79 -4.92
C PRO A 109 7.17 16.72 -3.71
N ARG A 110 6.33 16.70 -2.67
CA ARG A 110 6.49 17.50 -1.45
C ARG A 110 6.70 16.70 -0.17
N GLU A 111 6.48 15.38 -0.18
CA GLU A 111 6.71 14.52 0.99
C GLU A 111 7.76 13.48 0.63
N ALA A 112 8.73 13.30 1.53
CA ALA A 112 9.68 12.21 1.41
C ALA A 112 8.91 10.88 1.32
N VAL A 113 9.38 9.98 0.45
CA VAL A 113 8.82 8.64 0.19
C VAL A 113 8.23 8.04 1.47
N ALA A 114 6.90 7.89 1.52
CA ALA A 114 6.23 7.26 2.64
C ALA A 114 6.15 5.75 2.35
N TRP A 115 6.71 4.97 3.26
CA TRP A 115 6.72 3.52 3.24
C TRP A 115 5.65 3.04 4.21
N GLN A 116 4.56 2.44 3.71
CA GLN A 116 3.46 2.03 4.57
C GLN A 116 3.07 0.57 4.30
N LEU A 117 3.25 -0.26 5.32
CA LEU A 117 2.61 -1.57 5.34
C LEU A 117 1.10 -1.36 5.44
N LEU A 118 0.33 -1.88 4.48
CA LEU A 118 -1.12 -1.69 4.49
C LEU A 118 -1.81 -2.85 5.17
N ILE A 119 -1.39 -4.08 4.87
CA ILE A 119 -2.01 -5.29 5.39
C ILE A 119 -0.95 -6.36 5.61
N ALA A 120 -0.93 -6.96 6.80
CA ALA A 120 -0.16 -8.16 7.09
C ALA A 120 -1.02 -9.19 7.80
N GLN A 121 -1.16 -10.38 7.19
CA GLN A 121 -1.84 -11.52 7.80
C GLN A 121 -3.27 -11.21 8.28
N GLY A 122 -3.97 -10.30 7.60
CA GLY A 122 -5.34 -9.91 7.94
C GLY A 122 -5.50 -8.84 8.98
N ASN A 123 -4.41 -8.28 9.50
CA ASN A 123 -4.44 -7.06 10.29
C ASN A 123 -4.24 -5.88 9.35
N ARG A 124 -5.22 -4.97 9.32
CA ARG A 124 -5.11 -3.72 8.55
C ARG A 124 -4.30 -2.73 9.37
N TRP A 125 -3.33 -2.09 8.75
CA TRP A 125 -2.57 -1.03 9.44
C TRP A 125 -3.45 0.19 9.75
N SER A 126 -4.53 0.42 8.99
CA SER A 126 -5.54 1.43 9.30
C SER A 126 -6.26 1.20 10.64
N GLU A 127 -6.33 -0.04 11.12
CA GLU A 127 -6.91 -0.39 12.43
C GLU A 127 -5.92 -0.18 13.59
N ASN A 128 -4.62 -0.05 13.30
CA ASN A 128 -3.54 0.08 14.29
C ASN A 128 -2.75 1.39 14.14
N ARG A 129 -3.31 2.40 13.47
CA ARG A 129 -2.71 3.73 13.45
C ARG A 129 -2.53 4.15 14.92
N PRO A 130 -1.33 4.56 15.38
CA PRO A 130 -1.31 5.43 16.54
C PRO A 130 -2.20 6.60 16.14
N HIS A 131 -3.34 6.74 16.81
CA HIS A 131 -3.99 8.04 16.84
C HIS A 131 -2.89 8.94 17.34
N THR A 132 -2.30 9.76 16.46
CA THR A 132 -1.58 10.92 16.92
C THR A 132 -2.64 11.68 17.69
N ALA A 133 -2.69 11.45 19.00
CA ALA A 133 -3.23 12.41 19.92
C ALA A 133 -2.43 13.65 19.58
N LEU A 134 -3.02 14.51 18.75
CA LEU A 134 -2.69 15.91 18.71
C LEU A 134 -2.70 16.30 20.17
N SER A 135 -1.49 16.42 20.68
CA SER A 135 -1.20 16.82 22.04
C SER A 135 -2.12 17.99 22.37
N ASP A 136 -2.94 17.81 23.40
CA ASP A 136 -3.50 18.88 24.22
C ASP A 136 -2.33 19.66 24.87
N GLN A 137 -1.53 20.31 24.03
CA GLN A 137 -0.70 21.43 24.40
C GLN A 137 -1.48 22.69 24.04
N THR A 138 -2.58 22.90 24.76
CA THR A 138 -3.11 24.25 24.92
C THR A 138 -3.23 24.51 26.42
N ASP A 139 -2.45 25.50 26.86
CA ASP A 139 -2.54 26.25 28.11
C ASP A 139 -2.07 25.58 29.42
N GLN A 140 -0.76 25.50 29.56
CA GLN A 140 -0.13 25.99 30.80
C GLN A 140 1.03 26.94 30.50
N ALA A 141 0.70 28.21 30.27
CA ALA A 141 1.62 29.32 30.51
C ALA A 141 0.85 30.65 30.68
N GLY A 142 0.81 31.14 31.92
CA GLY A 142 0.77 32.58 32.22
C GLY A 142 -0.59 33.17 32.64
N HIS A 143 -0.89 33.15 33.94
CA HIS A 143 -0.67 34.30 34.84
C HIS A 143 -1.13 34.00 36.27
#